data_AF-A0A9D9D5P7-F1
#
_entry.id   AF-A0A9D9D5P7-F1
#
_cell.length_a   1.000
_cell.length_b   1.000
_cell.length_c   1.000
_cell.angle_alpha   90.00
_cell.angle_beta   90.00
_cell.angle_gamma   90.00
#
_symmetry.space_group_name_H-M   'P 1'
#
loop_
_entity.id
_entity.type
_entity.pdbx_description
1 polymer ?
#
loop_
_entity_poly.entity_id
_entity_poly.type
_entity_poly.pdbx_seq_one_letter_code
_entity_poly.pdbx_strand_id
1 'polypeptide(L)'
;MLNCYQFRELISEYLDGEISYSKRKLFEEHKQSCQHCNLLFNSVSVVVKDLHHLPEVSVSENFYLNLRNRIIEERERINRKFKKRKFGLSSIPIPIYGLATAVVVIVITFIVMKMQGNTETYNVPPYVKQQMLNKGASNRPLKPHDRSNQQVVPIDGDEYNGDDNQYIQIDTAQMYLNERQQNFDKKVRSVQYSK
;
A
#
# COMPACT_ATOMS: atom_id res chain seq x y z
N MET A 1 -35.66 32.93 -34.94
CA MET A 1 -36.78 33.38 -34.08
C MET A 1 -37.16 32.21 -33.18
N LEU A 2 -37.19 32.40 -31.86
CA LEU A 2 -37.52 31.35 -30.90
C LEU A 2 -39.03 31.11 -30.88
N ASN A 3 -39.48 29.86 -30.77
CA ASN A 3 -40.91 29.53 -30.63
C ASN A 3 -41.29 29.26 -29.15
N CYS A 4 -42.58 29.24 -28.84
CA CYS A 4 -43.08 29.07 -27.46
C CYS A 4 -42.68 27.73 -26.82
N TYR A 5 -42.52 26.67 -27.63
CA TYR A 5 -42.09 25.37 -27.15
C TYR A 5 -40.62 25.42 -26.69
N GLN A 6 -39.74 25.92 -27.56
CA GLN A 6 -38.32 26.11 -27.26
C GLN A 6 -38.12 27.10 -26.11
N PHE A 7 -38.96 28.12 -26.00
CA PHE A 7 -38.95 29.02 -24.84
C PHE A 7 -39.18 28.25 -23.54
N ARG A 8 -40.20 27.40 -23.48
CA ARG A 8 -40.53 26.60 -22.28
C ARG A 8 -39.37 25.71 -21.84
N GLU A 9 -38.72 25.04 -22.79
CA GLU A 9 -37.56 24.18 -22.52
C GLU A 9 -36.37 24.96 -21.93
N LEU A 10 -36.23 26.24 -22.29
CA LEU A 10 -35.12 27.08 -21.84
C LEU A 10 -35.38 27.81 -20.51
N ILE A 11 -36.59 27.70 -19.92
CA ILE A 11 -36.92 28.41 -18.68
C ILE A 11 -36.00 27.97 -17.54
N SER A 12 -35.79 26.67 -17.34
CA SER A 12 -34.92 26.15 -16.28
C SER A 12 -33.48 26.58 -16.49
N GLU A 13 -32.93 26.37 -17.70
CA GLU A 13 -31.57 26.83 -18.06
C GLU A 13 -31.40 28.34 -17.79
N TYR A 14 -32.43 29.16 -18.04
CA TYR A 14 -32.38 30.60 -17.79
C TYR A 14 -32.37 30.93 -16.29
N LEU A 15 -33.26 30.30 -15.51
CA LEU A 15 -33.40 30.55 -14.07
C LEU A 15 -32.18 30.08 -13.27
N ASP A 16 -31.59 28.94 -13.67
CA ASP A 16 -30.40 28.36 -13.04
C ASP A 16 -29.10 29.06 -13.49
N GLY A 17 -29.19 29.95 -14.50
CA GLY A 17 -28.05 30.70 -15.03
C GLY A 17 -27.16 29.91 -16.00
N GLU A 18 -27.60 28.74 -16.46
CA GLU A 18 -26.88 27.82 -17.33
C GLU A 18 -27.10 28.07 -18.84
N ILE A 19 -28.02 28.98 -19.19
CA ILE A 19 -28.33 29.32 -20.58
C ILE A 19 -27.13 29.99 -21.30
N SER A 20 -26.84 29.54 -22.52
CA SER A 20 -25.77 30.15 -23.34
C SER A 20 -26.10 31.59 -23.74
N TYR A 21 -25.06 32.42 -23.93
CA TYR A 21 -25.22 33.83 -24.31
C TYR A 21 -26.08 34.02 -25.58
N SER A 22 -25.87 33.20 -26.60
CA SER A 22 -26.62 33.25 -27.86
C SER A 22 -28.11 32.95 -27.66
N LYS A 23 -28.44 31.97 -26.83
CA LYS A 23 -29.84 31.61 -26.51
C LYS A 23 -30.49 32.63 -25.58
N ARG A 24 -29.75 33.20 -24.64
CA ARG A 24 -30.26 34.19 -23.67
C ARG A 24 -30.91 35.39 -24.38
N LYS A 25 -30.23 35.94 -25.38
CA LYS A 25 -30.77 37.06 -26.16
C LYS A 25 -32.11 36.69 -26.83
N LEU A 26 -32.16 35.55 -27.51
CA LEU A 26 -33.39 35.07 -28.19
C LEU A 26 -34.52 34.80 -27.19
N PHE A 27 -34.18 34.31 -25.99
CA PHE A 27 -35.12 34.07 -24.91
C PHE A 27 -35.73 35.37 -24.39
N GLU A 28 -34.90 36.39 -24.14
CA GLU A 28 -35.35 37.71 -23.66
C GLU A 28 -36.22 38.42 -24.70
N GLU A 29 -35.83 38.36 -25.98
CA GLU A 29 -36.64 38.86 -27.10
C GLU A 29 -38.02 38.18 -27.18
N HIS A 30 -38.07 36.85 -27.04
CA HIS A 30 -39.34 36.10 -27.04
C HIS A 30 -40.19 36.41 -25.79
N LYS A 31 -39.56 36.54 -24.62
CA LYS A 31 -40.23 36.94 -23.38
C LYS A 31 -40.90 38.30 -23.50
N GLN A 32 -40.28 39.26 -24.19
CA GLN A 32 -40.85 40.59 -24.39
C GLN A 32 -41.96 40.61 -25.45
N SER A 33 -41.85 39.77 -26.48
CA SER A 33 -42.80 39.76 -27.61
C SER A 33 -44.03 38.85 -27.39
N CYS A 34 -43.93 37.83 -26.53
CA CYS A 34 -45.02 36.88 -26.28
C CYS A 34 -45.56 36.99 -24.85
N GLN A 35 -46.76 37.57 -24.71
CA GLN A 35 -47.42 37.74 -23.40
C GLN A 35 -47.65 36.40 -22.67
N HIS A 36 -48.03 35.34 -23.40
CA HIS A 36 -48.26 34.02 -22.80
C HIS A 36 -46.98 33.43 -22.19
N CYS A 37 -45.86 33.52 -22.91
CA CYS A 37 -44.56 33.05 -22.43
C CYS A 37 -44.03 33.90 -21.27
N ASN A 38 -44.27 35.21 -21.27
CA ASN A 38 -43.93 36.07 -20.14
C ASN A 38 -44.72 35.71 -18.87
N LEU A 39 -46.02 35.44 -18.99
CA LEU A 39 -46.85 34.97 -17.87
C LEU A 39 -46.36 33.62 -17.33
N LEU A 40 -46.02 32.68 -18.22
CA LEU A 40 -45.44 31.40 -17.85
C LEU A 40 -44.10 31.57 -17.11
N PHE A 41 -43.22 32.43 -17.62
CA PHE A 41 -41.94 32.70 -16.95
C PHE A 41 -42.15 33.29 -15.56
N ASN A 42 -43.07 34.24 -15.42
CA ASN A 42 -43.36 34.87 -14.14
C ASN A 42 -43.95 33.86 -13.14
N SER A 43 -44.86 32.98 -13.57
CA SER A 43 -45.43 31.97 -12.67
C SER A 43 -44.37 30.99 -12.16
N VAL A 44 -43.48 30.52 -13.04
CA VAL A 44 -42.36 29.65 -12.64
C VAL A 44 -41.39 30.39 -11.72
N SER A 45 -41.09 31.66 -12.03
CA SER A 45 -40.17 32.49 -11.22
C SER A 45 -40.69 32.71 -9.80
N VAL A 46 -42.00 32.91 -9.64
CA VAL A 46 -42.64 33.03 -8.32
C VAL A 46 -42.50 31.72 -7.55
N VAL A 47 -42.78 30.58 -8.17
CA VAL A 47 -42.63 29.27 -7.51
C VAL A 47 -41.19 29.05 -7.05
N VAL A 48 -40.20 29.31 -7.91
CA VAL A 48 -38.77 29.18 -7.54
C VAL A 48 -38.42 30.11 -6.38
N LYS A 49 -38.90 31.36 -6.43
CA LYS A 49 -38.71 32.32 -5.33
C LYS A 49 -39.32 31.79 -4.05
N ASP A 50 -40.54 31.27 -4.06
CA ASP A 50 -41.21 30.75 -2.88
C ASP A 50 -40.46 29.55 -2.28
N LEU A 51 -39.93 28.66 -3.13
CA LEU A 51 -39.08 27.53 -2.70
C LEU A 51 -37.83 28.00 -1.96
N HIS A 52 -37.22 29.13 -2.37
CA HIS A 52 -36.07 29.71 -1.66
C HIS A 52 -36.41 30.28 -0.28
N HIS A 53 -37.69 30.55 0.02
CA HIS A 53 -38.12 31.05 1.33
C HIS A 53 -38.58 29.92 2.27
N LEU A 54 -38.46 28.66 1.85
CA LEU A 54 -38.78 27.53 2.72
C LEU A 54 -37.86 27.51 3.95
N PRO A 55 -38.40 27.18 5.13
CA PRO A 55 -37.60 27.15 6.35
C PRO A 55 -36.49 26.12 6.24
N GLU A 56 -35.32 26.45 6.79
CA GLU A 56 -34.20 25.52 6.87
C GLU A 56 -34.60 24.31 7.71
N VAL A 57 -34.36 23.11 7.18
CA VAL A 57 -34.67 21.86 7.88
C VAL A 57 -33.49 21.50 8.76
N SER A 58 -33.65 21.64 10.08
CA SER A 58 -32.64 21.23 11.05
C SER A 58 -32.56 19.70 11.14
N VAL A 59 -31.36 19.15 11.08
CA VAL A 59 -31.12 17.73 11.36
C VAL A 59 -31.13 17.45 12.87
N SER A 60 -31.32 16.19 13.27
CA SER A 60 -31.15 15.78 14.67
C SER A 60 -29.76 16.13 15.18
N GLU A 61 -29.62 16.47 16.45
CA GLU A 61 -28.34 16.83 17.10
C GLU A 61 -27.21 15.82 16.84
N ASN A 62 -27.54 14.51 16.79
CA ASN A 62 -26.58 13.43 16.58
C ASN A 62 -26.35 13.07 15.09
N PHE A 63 -26.93 13.80 14.14
CA PHE A 63 -26.84 13.47 12.72
C PHE A 63 -25.39 13.39 12.23
N TYR A 64 -24.57 14.38 12.59
CA TYR A 64 -23.17 14.42 12.18
C TYR A 64 -22.37 13.23 12.73
N LEU A 65 -22.60 12.86 14.00
CA LEU A 65 -21.95 11.70 14.62
C LEU A 65 -22.35 10.40 13.93
N ASN A 66 -23.66 10.21 13.70
CA ASN A 66 -24.19 9.03 13.02
C ASN A 66 -23.67 8.93 11.58
N LEU A 67 -23.67 10.03 10.84
CA LEU A 67 -23.14 10.10 9.48
C LEU A 67 -21.64 9.78 9.46
N ARG A 68 -20.86 10.40 10.34
CA ARG A 68 -19.41 10.18 10.45
C ARG A 68 -19.09 8.72 10.76
N ASN A 69 -19.78 8.13 11.74
CA ASN A 69 -19.58 6.73 12.11
C ASN A 69 -19.92 5.82 10.93
N ARG A 70 -21.03 6.07 10.22
CA ARG A 70 -21.42 5.29 9.05
C ARG A 70 -20.41 5.39 7.90
N ILE A 71 -19.83 6.57 7.65
CA ILE A 71 -18.76 6.77 6.65
C ILE A 71 -17.51 5.95 7.02
N ILE A 72 -17.10 6.00 8.29
CA ILE A 72 -15.94 5.25 8.79
C ILE A 72 -16.19 3.74 8.68
N GLU A 73 -17.37 3.27 9.11
CA GLU A 73 -17.75 1.86 9.06
C GLU A 73 -17.78 1.32 7.63
N GLU A 74 -18.36 2.05 6.68
CA GLU A 74 -18.38 1.64 5.27
C GLU A 74 -16.97 1.65 4.66
N ARG A 75 -16.14 2.65 4.99
CA ARG A 75 -14.72 2.66 4.58
C ARG A 75 -13.99 1.42 5.09
N GLU A 76 -14.16 1.09 6.35
CA GLU A 76 -13.54 -0.10 6.94
C GLU A 76 -14.11 -1.39 6.37
N ARG A 77 -15.40 -1.45 6.06
CA ARG A 77 -16.02 -2.60 5.39
C ARG A 77 -15.40 -2.83 4.00
N ILE A 78 -15.26 -1.77 3.22
CA ILE A 78 -14.61 -1.80 1.91
C ILE A 78 -13.15 -2.25 2.07
N ASN A 79 -12.42 -1.65 3.01
CA ASN A 79 -11.02 -1.99 3.29
C ASN A 79 -10.86 -3.45 3.74
N ARG A 80 -11.74 -3.97 4.61
CA ARG A 80 -11.76 -5.38 5.02
C ARG A 80 -12.02 -6.31 3.84
N LYS A 81 -12.92 -5.97 2.90
CA LYS A 81 -13.11 -6.77 1.67
C LYS A 81 -11.84 -6.82 0.84
N PHE A 82 -11.17 -5.68 0.66
CA PHE A 82 -9.90 -5.61 -0.06
C PHE A 82 -8.76 -6.34 0.66
N LYS A 83 -8.67 -6.23 1.99
CA LYS A 83 -7.68 -6.92 2.82
C LYS A 83 -7.93 -8.43 2.89
N LYS A 84 -9.18 -8.89 2.96
CA LYS A 84 -9.54 -10.32 2.84
C LYS A 84 -9.21 -10.90 1.46
N ARG A 85 -9.30 -10.11 0.38
CA ARG A 85 -8.79 -10.51 -0.94
C ARG A 85 -7.26 -10.60 -1.00
N LYS A 86 -6.54 -9.79 -0.23
CA LYS A 86 -5.06 -9.80 -0.18
C LYS A 86 -4.46 -10.80 0.84
N PHE A 87 -5.20 -11.17 1.89
CA PHE A 87 -4.77 -12.11 2.95
C PHE A 87 -5.47 -13.48 2.89
N GLY A 88 -6.42 -13.67 1.98
CA GLY A 88 -6.92 -14.99 1.64
C GLY A 88 -5.83 -15.74 0.88
N LEU A 89 -5.28 -16.77 1.52
CA LEU A 89 -4.36 -17.77 0.98
C LEU A 89 -5.01 -18.58 -0.17
N SER A 90 -5.46 -17.91 -1.23
CA SER A 90 -6.14 -18.49 -2.39
C SER A 90 -5.81 -17.73 -3.69
N SER A 91 -4.81 -16.85 -3.69
CA SER A 91 -4.41 -16.11 -4.90
C SER A 91 -2.90 -15.83 -4.95
N ILE A 92 -2.08 -16.75 -4.46
CA ILE A 92 -0.64 -16.72 -4.74
C ILE A 92 -0.44 -17.60 -5.98
N PRO A 93 -0.19 -17.06 -7.19
CA PRO A 93 0.32 -17.89 -8.27
C PRO A 93 1.68 -18.43 -7.80
N ILE A 94 1.95 -19.68 -8.11
CA ILE A 94 3.00 -20.50 -7.50
C ILE A 94 4.45 -20.23 -8.02
N PRO A 95 4.81 -19.33 -8.98
CA PRO A 95 6.10 -19.47 -9.65
C PRO A 95 7.33 -18.96 -8.87
N ILE A 96 7.16 -18.22 -7.75
CA ILE A 96 8.32 -17.64 -7.03
C ILE A 96 9.07 -18.70 -6.19
N TYR A 97 8.35 -19.65 -5.58
CA TYR A 97 9.00 -20.75 -4.84
C TYR A 97 9.74 -21.71 -5.77
N GLY A 98 9.25 -21.90 -7.00
CA GLY A 98 9.92 -22.74 -8.00
C GLY A 98 11.33 -22.27 -8.33
N LEU A 99 11.52 -20.97 -8.54
CA LEU A 99 12.84 -20.39 -8.82
C LEU A 99 13.79 -20.53 -7.63
N ALA A 100 13.33 -20.21 -6.41
CA ALA A 100 14.16 -20.34 -5.22
C ALA A 100 14.56 -21.80 -4.97
N THR A 101 13.62 -22.75 -5.12
CA THR A 101 13.94 -24.17 -4.99
C THR A 101 14.88 -24.66 -6.07
N ALA A 102 14.72 -24.21 -7.33
CA ALA A 102 15.59 -24.60 -8.43
C ALA A 102 17.03 -24.11 -8.21
N VAL A 103 17.21 -22.87 -7.75
CA VAL A 103 18.54 -22.33 -7.42
C VAL A 103 19.18 -23.13 -6.29
N VAL A 104 18.45 -23.46 -5.23
CA VAL A 104 18.96 -24.28 -4.13
C VAL A 104 19.37 -25.67 -4.61
N VAL A 105 18.55 -26.32 -5.44
CA VAL A 105 18.87 -27.65 -6.01
C VAL A 105 20.11 -27.58 -6.91
N ILE A 106 20.24 -26.56 -7.76
CA ILE A 106 21.43 -26.39 -8.63
C ILE A 106 22.70 -26.22 -7.79
N VAL A 107 22.65 -25.40 -6.73
CA VAL A 107 23.80 -25.18 -5.83
C VAL A 107 24.20 -26.47 -5.12
N ILE A 108 23.23 -27.23 -4.58
CA ILE A 108 23.49 -28.52 -3.93
C ILE A 108 24.09 -29.52 -4.92
N THR A 109 23.55 -29.58 -6.15
CA THR A 109 24.04 -30.50 -7.19
C THR A 109 25.48 -30.16 -7.58
N PHE A 110 25.82 -28.87 -7.71
CA PHE A 110 27.18 -28.41 -8.00
C PHE A 110 28.16 -28.79 -6.89
N ILE A 111 27.75 -28.68 -5.62
CA ILE A 111 28.56 -29.10 -4.46
C ILE A 111 28.82 -30.62 -4.50
N VAL A 112 27.81 -31.43 -4.80
CA VAL A 112 27.94 -32.90 -4.89
C VAL A 112 28.83 -33.31 -6.07
N MET A 113 28.73 -32.65 -7.23
CA MET A 113 29.59 -32.94 -8.38
C MET A 113 31.06 -32.59 -8.10
N LYS A 114 31.34 -31.52 -7.35
CA LYS A 114 32.71 -31.19 -6.90
C LYS A 114 33.28 -32.22 -5.91
N MET A 115 32.44 -32.94 -5.17
CA MET A 115 32.86 -33.99 -4.22
C MET A 115 33.28 -35.30 -4.91
N GLN A 116 32.86 -35.55 -6.17
CA GLN A 116 33.17 -36.81 -6.88
C GLN A 116 34.41 -36.73 -7.78
N GLY A 117 35.03 -35.57 -7.92
CA GLY A 117 36.23 -35.36 -8.73
C GLY A 117 37.54 -35.47 -7.94
N ASN A 118 37.77 -36.57 -7.22
CA ASN A 118 39.12 -36.98 -6.79
C ASN A 118 39.13 -38.44 -6.27
N THR A 119 39.14 -39.44 -7.16
CA THR A 119 39.47 -40.83 -6.80
C THR A 119 40.76 -41.24 -7.49
N GLU A 120 41.89 -40.77 -6.95
CA GLU A 120 43.18 -41.37 -7.25
C GLU A 120 43.20 -42.81 -6.69
N THR A 121 43.40 -43.78 -7.57
CA THR A 121 43.57 -45.20 -7.20
C THR A 121 44.86 -45.38 -6.40
N TYR A 122 44.74 -45.56 -5.08
CA TYR A 122 45.90 -45.77 -4.20
C TYR A 122 46.42 -47.21 -4.33
N ASN A 123 47.55 -47.39 -5.01
CA ASN A 123 48.29 -48.65 -5.05
C ASN A 123 49.05 -48.85 -3.72
N VAL A 124 48.60 -49.77 -2.88
CA VAL A 124 49.20 -50.04 -1.57
C VAL A 124 50.57 -50.71 -1.73
N PRO A 125 51.65 -50.16 -1.13
CA PRO A 125 52.98 -50.76 -1.18
C PRO A 125 53.04 -52.17 -0.54
N PRO A 126 53.95 -53.06 -1.01
CA PRO A 126 53.94 -54.50 -0.70
C PRO A 126 54.14 -54.85 0.80
N TYR A 127 54.66 -53.92 1.61
CA TYR A 127 54.87 -54.16 3.05
C TYR A 127 53.56 -54.16 3.86
N VAL A 128 52.49 -53.53 3.35
CA VAL A 128 51.20 -53.45 4.05
C VAL A 128 50.45 -54.79 3.99
N LYS A 129 50.66 -55.57 2.91
CA LYS A 129 50.03 -56.88 2.74
C LYS A 129 50.58 -57.94 3.71
N GLN A 130 51.86 -57.82 4.07
CA GLN A 130 52.53 -58.75 5.01
C GLN A 130 52.08 -58.53 6.47
N GLN A 131 51.72 -57.30 6.84
CA GLN A 131 51.26 -56.96 8.18
C GLN A 131 49.84 -57.46 8.49
N MET A 132 49.02 -57.69 7.45
CA MET A 132 47.66 -58.22 7.58
C MET A 132 47.63 -59.74 7.77
N LEU A 133 48.65 -60.49 7.28
CA LEU A 133 48.76 -61.93 7.52
C LEU A 133 49.31 -62.27 8.92
N ASN A 134 50.02 -61.36 9.58
CA ASN A 134 50.72 -61.63 10.84
C ASN A 134 49.99 -61.14 12.10
N LYS A 135 48.78 -60.58 11.97
CA LYS A 135 47.99 -59.99 13.07
C LYS A 135 46.87 -60.91 13.59
N GLY A 136 47.07 -62.22 13.47
CA GLY A 136 46.21 -63.25 14.03
C GLY A 136 46.76 -63.85 15.33
N ALA A 137 47.27 -63.05 16.27
CA ALA A 137 47.59 -63.55 17.61
C ALA A 137 47.72 -62.42 18.64
N SER A 138 47.04 -62.63 19.76
CA SER A 138 47.32 -62.10 21.10
C SER A 138 46.33 -61.05 21.65
N ASN A 139 45.77 -61.45 22.80
CA ASN A 139 44.74 -60.81 23.58
C ASN A 139 45.34 -59.84 24.63
N ARG A 140 44.48 -58.90 25.07
CA ARG A 140 44.34 -58.40 26.46
C ARG A 140 45.23 -57.22 26.95
N PRO A 141 44.82 -56.47 28.02
CA PRO A 141 44.30 -55.10 27.90
C PRO A 141 44.89 -54.09 28.95
N LEU A 142 44.15 -52.96 29.18
CA LEU A 142 44.17 -51.95 30.29
C LEU A 142 44.75 -50.57 29.89
N LYS A 143 43.97 -49.46 29.79
CA LYS A 143 43.35 -48.53 30.81
C LYS A 143 44.37 -47.53 31.45
N PRO A 144 43.97 -46.40 32.06
CA PRO A 144 43.19 -45.22 31.58
C PRO A 144 43.82 -43.84 32.02
N HIS A 145 43.29 -42.73 31.47
CA HIS A 145 43.15 -41.34 31.99
C HIS A 145 44.26 -40.69 32.86
N ASP A 146 44.79 -39.50 32.48
CA ASP A 146 44.85 -38.34 33.39
C ASP A 146 45.05 -36.96 32.72
N ARG A 147 44.68 -35.95 33.49
CA ARG A 147 44.30 -34.56 33.24
C ARG A 147 45.38 -33.60 33.73
N SER A 148 45.95 -32.74 32.88
CA SER A 148 46.46 -31.39 33.23
C SER A 148 47.33 -30.78 32.14
N ASN A 149 46.94 -29.64 31.54
CA ASN A 149 47.65 -28.37 31.74
C ASN A 149 46.92 -27.21 31.04
N GLN A 150 46.48 -26.24 31.84
CA GLN A 150 46.10 -24.89 31.43
C GLN A 150 47.35 -24.02 31.36
N GLN A 151 47.45 -23.14 30.36
CA GLN A 151 48.14 -21.86 30.53
C GLN A 151 47.35 -20.75 29.82
N VAL A 152 47.22 -19.62 30.52
CA VAL A 152 46.46 -18.42 30.18
C VAL A 152 47.43 -17.22 30.20
N VAL A 153 47.11 -16.18 29.41
CA VAL A 153 47.53 -14.75 29.43
C VAL A 153 48.91 -14.49 28.76
N PRO A 154 49.16 -13.39 27.98
CA PRO A 154 48.59 -12.04 28.14
C PRO A 154 48.10 -11.26 26.90
N ILE A 155 47.34 -10.21 27.23
CA ILE A 155 46.74 -9.16 26.40
C ILE A 155 47.62 -7.91 26.49
N ASP A 156 47.94 -7.31 25.36
CA ASP A 156 48.29 -5.89 25.12
C ASP A 156 47.89 -5.64 23.63
N GLY A 157 47.34 -4.53 23.15
CA GLY A 157 46.91 -3.27 23.72
C GLY A 157 46.87 -2.23 22.59
N ASP A 158 45.79 -2.18 21.81
CA ASP A 158 45.62 -1.20 20.75
C ASP A 158 44.20 -0.63 20.78
N GLU A 159 44.18 0.63 21.14
CA GLU A 159 43.07 1.54 21.34
C GLU A 159 42.43 1.93 19.99
N TYR A 160 41.14 1.65 19.82
CA TYR A 160 40.29 2.38 18.88
C TYR A 160 39.03 2.84 19.61
N ASN A 161 39.04 4.13 19.93
CA ASN A 161 37.90 4.91 20.34
C ASN A 161 37.00 5.15 19.12
N GLY A 162 35.71 4.86 19.27
CA GLY A 162 34.68 5.08 18.27
C GLY A 162 33.35 5.30 18.99
N ASP A 163 33.23 6.48 19.59
CA ASP A 163 31.96 7.06 20.01
C ASP A 163 31.04 7.22 18.78
N ASP A 164 29.73 7.29 19.02
CA ASP A 164 28.63 7.53 18.06
C ASP A 164 27.88 6.30 17.55
N ASN A 165 27.38 5.47 18.47
CA ASN A 165 26.18 4.68 18.22
C ASN A 165 24.91 5.54 18.38
N GLN A 166 24.67 6.46 17.44
CA GLN A 166 23.39 7.15 17.33
C GLN A 166 22.49 6.38 16.35
N TYR A 167 21.70 5.45 16.89
CA TYR A 167 20.63 4.77 16.15
C TYR A 167 19.62 5.84 15.70
N ILE A 168 19.59 6.16 14.41
CA ILE A 168 18.54 7.01 13.85
C ILE A 168 17.24 6.22 13.92
N GLN A 169 16.45 6.43 14.98
CA GLN A 169 15.04 6.05 15.00
C GLN A 169 14.32 6.90 13.96
N ILE A 170 14.19 6.39 12.74
CA ILE A 170 13.28 6.95 11.77
C ILE A 170 11.87 6.53 12.21
N ASP A 171 11.24 7.38 13.02
CA ASP A 171 9.83 7.24 13.38
C ASP A 171 9.00 7.53 12.12
N THR A 172 8.83 6.48 11.31
CA THR A 172 8.07 6.51 10.06
C THR A 172 6.63 6.99 10.27
N ALA A 173 6.08 6.87 11.49
CA ALA A 173 4.76 7.41 11.80
C ALA A 173 4.71 8.96 11.69
N GLN A 174 5.77 9.67 12.07
CA GLN A 174 5.84 11.12 11.94
C GLN A 174 5.97 11.58 10.49
N MET A 175 6.67 10.81 9.66
CA MET A 175 6.79 11.09 8.21
C MET A 175 5.43 11.05 7.51
N TYR A 176 4.60 10.05 7.80
CA TYR A 176 3.25 9.94 7.23
C TYR A 176 2.25 10.99 7.76
N LEU A 177 2.48 11.54 8.96
CA LEU A 177 1.63 12.60 9.51
C LEU A 177 1.97 13.97 8.91
N ASN A 178 3.25 14.26 8.72
CA ASN A 178 3.72 15.52 8.13
C ASN A 178 3.30 15.68 6.66
N GLU A 179 3.40 14.62 5.84
CA GLU A 179 2.91 14.65 4.46
C GLU A 179 1.42 14.93 4.35
N ARG A 180 0.62 14.44 5.32
CA ARG A 180 -0.84 14.63 5.31
C ARG A 180 -1.23 16.07 5.70
N GLN A 181 -0.51 16.69 6.63
CA GLN A 181 -0.73 18.09 7.02
C GLN A 181 -0.35 19.05 5.90
N GLN A 182 0.79 18.84 5.23
CA GLN A 182 1.22 19.70 4.12
C GLN A 182 0.26 19.65 2.92
N ASN A 183 -0.29 18.47 2.62
CA ASN A 183 -1.29 18.34 1.54
C ASN A 183 -2.65 18.95 1.90
N PHE A 184 -3.00 18.97 3.20
CA PHE A 184 -4.23 19.60 3.66
C PHE A 184 -4.14 21.12 3.56
N ASP A 185 -3.04 21.74 4.02
CA ASP A 185 -2.86 23.19 3.97
C ASP A 185 -2.77 23.74 2.55
N LYS A 186 -2.17 22.98 1.63
CA LYS A 186 -2.08 23.34 0.20
C LYS A 186 -3.45 23.35 -0.47
N LYS A 187 -4.36 22.45 -0.05
CA LYS A 187 -5.73 22.34 -0.57
C LYS A 187 -6.69 23.37 0.04
N VAL A 188 -6.43 23.84 1.27
CA VAL A 188 -7.22 24.90 1.91
C VAL A 188 -6.84 26.29 1.35
N ARG A 189 -5.57 26.53 1.01
CA ARG A 189 -5.14 27.81 0.40
C ARG A 189 -5.65 28.04 -1.03
N SER A 190 -5.96 27.00 -1.80
CA SER A 190 -6.54 27.13 -3.15
C SER A 190 -8.04 27.47 -3.17
N VAL A 191 -8.68 27.65 -2.01
CA VAL A 191 -10.11 27.98 -1.86
C VAL A 191 -10.31 29.41 -1.33
N GLN A 192 -9.27 30.26 -1.40
CA GLN A 192 -9.44 31.70 -1.18
C GLN A 192 -10.02 32.33 -2.45
N TYR A 193 -11.24 32.87 -2.28
CA TYR A 193 -12.05 33.54 -3.28
C TYR A 193 -11.27 34.62 -4.05
N SER A 194 -11.30 34.51 -5.38
CA SER A 194 -11.15 35.67 -6.26
C SER A 194 -12.34 36.59 -5.97
N LYS A 195 -12.06 37.74 -5.38
CA LYS A 195 -12.99 38.86 -5.25
C LYS A 195 -12.45 40.02 -6.06
#